data_AF-A0A6P5YIE5-F1
#
_entry.id   AF-A0A6P5YIE5-F1
#
_cell.length_a   1.000
_cell.length_b   1.000
_cell.length_c   1.000
_cell.angle_alpha   90.00
_cell.angle_beta   90.00
_cell.angle_gamma   90.00
#
_symmetry.space_group_name_H-M   'P 1'
#
loop_
_entity.id
_entity.type
_entity.pdbx_description
1 polymer ?
#
loop_
_entity_poly.entity_id
_entity_poly.type
_entity_poly.pdbx_seq_one_letter_code
_entity_poly.pdbx_strand_id
1 'polypeptide(L)'
;MSSTPLFNTPAPPPPSINRTTLSCSSTTAATNFPLSPNKLAVLLDKSNTIRQLLQIHAALLRHGLHQHPILNFKLQRSYSSRGRLDYSVALFKRTLNPNIFLYTSIINAYALHGLSLEALFIYTRMLFEGVQPNEFTFSSILKSCSIEHGKMLHSQVIKLGFDSDLYVKTGLVDLYARGGDVGSAQLVFERMLEKSLVSLTAMLTCYAKHGELEEARVLFDEMVKKDVVCWNVMIDGYAQHGMPNEALVLFRRMLAAKARPNEITILAVLSACGQLGALESGRWLHSYIENNDIQVNVRVATALLDMYSKCGSLEDARLVFDRIPDKDVVAWNSMIIGYALHGFSRDALELFQEMCRIGLRSTDITFIGVLGACGHAGLVKEGWSFFNAMRDEYDIEPKIEHYGCMVNLLGRAGQLEEAYELVKNMKMEPDPVLWGALLGACRLHGNLDMGEKIAESLVGHNLANSGTCILLSNMYAAKGNWEGVARIRTLMKDSGVQKEPGCSSIEVNNRVHEFLAGDLKHPKSKEIYLMLEEMNGWLKAHGYIPQTDIVLHDIGDLQKEQSLEVHSEKLALAYGLISTQHGTPIKIVKNLRVCSDCHAATKLFSKITGRKIVMRDRNRFHHFANGSCSCGDYW
;
A
#
# COMPACT_ATOMS: atom_id res chain seq x y z
N MET A 1 37.04 -48.11 -35.05
CA MET A 1 36.65 -49.33 -35.80
C MET A 1 35.14 -49.25 -35.96
N SER A 2 34.68 -48.60 -37.03
CA SER A 2 34.28 -49.20 -38.34
C SER A 2 32.86 -49.78 -38.25
N SER A 3 31.89 -49.48 -39.13
CA SER A 3 31.97 -48.91 -40.47
C SER A 3 30.55 -48.68 -41.02
N THR A 4 30.39 -47.58 -41.75
CA THR A 4 29.41 -47.26 -42.83
C THR A 4 29.37 -48.38 -43.92
N PRO A 5 28.47 -48.42 -44.96
CA PRO A 5 27.91 -47.26 -45.69
C PRO A 5 26.55 -47.36 -46.46
N LEU A 6 26.09 -46.17 -46.92
CA LEU A 6 25.51 -45.77 -48.23
C LEU A 6 24.24 -46.46 -48.80
N PHE A 7 23.21 -45.66 -49.13
CA PHE A 7 22.88 -45.34 -50.53
C PHE A 7 22.05 -44.03 -50.67
N ASN A 8 22.46 -43.24 -51.67
CA ASN A 8 21.88 -42.00 -52.18
C ASN A 8 20.60 -42.23 -52.99
N THR A 9 19.67 -41.26 -52.98
CA THR A 9 18.95 -40.85 -54.20
C THR A 9 18.77 -39.31 -54.22
N PRO A 10 18.96 -38.65 -55.38
CA PRO A 10 18.87 -37.19 -55.52
C PRO A 10 17.42 -36.72 -55.72
N ALA A 11 17.08 -35.58 -55.11
CA ALA A 11 15.81 -34.87 -55.36
C ALA A 11 15.79 -34.25 -56.77
N PRO A 12 14.62 -34.16 -57.43
CA PRO A 12 14.50 -33.68 -58.81
C PRO A 12 14.69 -32.15 -58.90
N PRO A 13 15.11 -31.63 -60.06
CA PRO A 13 15.30 -30.20 -60.26
C PRO A 13 13.96 -29.45 -60.34
N PRO A 14 13.91 -28.16 -59.96
CA PRO A 14 12.72 -27.33 -60.12
C PRO A 14 12.42 -27.08 -61.61
N PRO A 15 11.13 -26.91 -61.99
CA PRO A 15 10.74 -26.71 -63.38
C PRO A 15 11.26 -25.37 -63.92
N SER A 16 11.85 -25.44 -65.11
CA SER A 16 12.28 -24.31 -65.92
C SER A 16 11.07 -23.51 -66.43
N ILE A 17 10.89 -22.29 -65.92
CA ILE A 17 9.90 -21.36 -66.48
C ILE A 17 10.53 -20.69 -67.71
N ASN A 18 10.03 -21.08 -68.88
CA ASN A 18 10.29 -20.46 -70.16
C ASN A 18 9.94 -18.96 -70.14
N ARG A 19 10.92 -18.12 -70.50
CA ARG A 19 10.67 -16.74 -70.92
C ARG A 19 9.82 -16.75 -72.19
N THR A 20 8.54 -16.50 -72.05
CA THR A 20 7.68 -16.06 -73.16
C THR A 20 7.45 -14.56 -73.04
N THR A 21 7.98 -13.84 -74.01
CA THR A 21 7.66 -12.46 -74.33
C THR A 21 6.17 -12.36 -74.68
N LEU A 22 5.39 -11.69 -73.83
CA LEU A 22 4.06 -11.20 -74.19
C LEU A 22 4.03 -9.70 -73.91
N SER A 23 4.15 -8.95 -74.99
CA SER A 23 3.75 -7.55 -75.09
C SER A 23 2.25 -7.43 -74.80
N CYS A 24 1.87 -6.62 -73.83
CA CYS A 24 0.54 -6.04 -73.79
C CYS A 24 0.65 -4.59 -73.33
N SER A 25 0.39 -3.70 -74.28
CA SER A 25 0.15 -2.28 -74.11
C SER A 25 -1.16 -2.06 -73.37
N SER A 26 -1.11 -1.44 -72.20
CA SER A 26 -2.25 -0.71 -71.65
C SER A 26 -1.76 0.53 -70.91
N THR A 27 -1.98 1.65 -71.56
CA THR A 27 -1.96 3.02 -71.06
C THR A 27 -2.78 3.17 -69.77
N THR A 28 -2.10 3.36 -68.65
CA THR A 28 -2.54 4.26 -67.58
C THR A 28 -1.30 4.95 -67.03
N ALA A 29 -1.16 6.24 -67.33
CA ALA A 29 -0.18 7.12 -66.73
C ALA A 29 -0.52 7.30 -65.24
N ALA A 30 0.02 6.42 -64.39
CA ALA A 30 0.17 6.70 -62.97
C ALA A 30 1.56 7.31 -62.79
N THR A 31 1.60 8.59 -62.46
CA THR A 31 2.78 9.33 -62.03
C THR A 31 3.43 8.66 -60.82
N ASN A 32 4.33 7.70 -61.06
CA ASN A 32 5.20 7.12 -60.04
C ASN A 32 6.30 8.14 -59.70
N PHE A 33 5.97 9.14 -58.89
CA PHE A 33 7.00 9.83 -58.13
C PHE A 33 7.59 8.82 -57.12
N PRO A 34 8.91 8.61 -57.07
CA PRO A 34 9.50 7.80 -56.02
C PRO A 34 9.18 8.45 -54.67
N LEU A 35 8.42 7.75 -53.82
CA LEU A 35 8.22 8.17 -52.43
C LEU A 35 9.59 8.23 -51.77
N SER A 36 10.09 9.44 -51.53
CA SER A 36 11.42 9.61 -50.96
C SER A 36 11.46 9.07 -49.53
N PRO A 37 12.57 8.43 -49.10
CA PRO A 37 12.78 7.97 -47.73
C PRO A 37 12.47 9.04 -46.68
N ASN A 38 12.79 10.31 -46.97
CA ASN A 38 12.52 11.44 -46.09
C ASN A 38 11.01 11.69 -45.88
N LYS A 39 10.19 11.57 -46.93
CA LYS A 39 8.73 11.70 -46.80
C LYS A 39 8.16 10.58 -45.93
N LEU A 40 8.63 9.35 -46.11
CA LEU A 40 8.21 8.20 -45.29
C LEU A 40 8.65 8.33 -43.83
N ALA A 41 9.85 8.86 -43.57
CA ALA A 41 10.33 9.13 -42.21
C ALA A 41 9.44 10.14 -41.48
N VAL A 42 9.02 11.22 -42.16
CA VAL A 42 8.09 12.22 -41.60
C VAL A 42 6.70 11.62 -41.35
N LEU A 43 6.21 10.75 -42.26
CA LEU A 43 4.94 10.05 -42.08
C LEU A 43 4.98 9.08 -40.89
N LEU A 44 6.10 8.42 -40.64
CA LEU A 44 6.30 7.61 -39.44
C LEU A 44 6.21 8.46 -38.17
N ASP A 45 6.90 9.61 -38.14
CA ASP A 45 6.91 10.51 -36.99
C ASP A 45 5.51 11.10 -36.70
N LYS A 46 4.70 11.35 -37.75
CA LYS A 46 3.34 11.91 -37.65
C LYS A 46 2.22 10.88 -37.49
N SER A 47 2.52 9.60 -37.64
CA SER A 47 1.52 8.55 -37.53
C SER A 47 0.97 8.49 -36.10
N ASN A 48 -0.34 8.38 -35.90
CA ASN A 48 -0.94 8.29 -34.55
C ASN A 48 -1.70 6.98 -34.34
N THR A 49 -1.93 6.20 -35.41
CA THR A 49 -2.71 4.95 -35.35
C THR A 49 -1.92 3.76 -35.89
N ILE A 50 -2.22 2.56 -35.36
CA ILE A 50 -1.64 1.30 -35.85
C ILE A 50 -2.00 1.08 -37.33
N ARG A 51 -3.19 1.50 -37.76
CA ARG A 51 -3.63 1.38 -39.16
C ARG A 51 -2.75 2.20 -40.11
N GLN A 52 -2.39 3.43 -39.74
CA GLN A 52 -1.46 4.25 -40.52
C GLN A 52 -0.06 3.61 -40.55
N LEU A 53 0.42 3.06 -39.44
CA LEU A 53 1.71 2.36 -39.41
C LEU A 53 1.74 1.14 -40.33
N LEU A 54 0.68 0.34 -40.35
CA LEU A 54 0.57 -0.80 -41.26
C LEU A 54 0.56 -0.36 -42.74
N GLN A 55 -0.11 0.75 -43.06
CA GLN A 55 -0.08 1.33 -44.41
C GLN A 55 1.32 1.80 -44.82
N ILE A 56 2.04 2.47 -43.91
CA ILE A 56 3.41 2.92 -44.14
C ILE A 56 4.36 1.72 -44.27
N HIS A 57 4.20 0.70 -43.42
CA HIS A 57 4.97 -0.55 -43.50
C HIS A 57 4.75 -1.27 -44.84
N ALA A 58 3.49 -1.36 -45.31
CA ALA A 58 3.19 -1.90 -46.63
C ALA A 58 3.80 -1.08 -47.77
N ALA A 59 3.85 0.25 -47.65
CA ALA A 59 4.53 1.11 -48.62
C ALA A 59 6.05 0.87 -48.63
N LEU A 60 6.69 0.72 -47.46
CA LEU A 60 8.11 0.38 -47.35
C LEU A 60 8.44 -0.95 -48.04
N LEU A 61 7.59 -1.96 -47.89
CA LEU A 61 7.74 -3.25 -48.58
C LEU A 61 7.59 -3.11 -50.10
N ARG A 62 6.53 -2.44 -50.57
CA ARG A 62 6.26 -2.26 -52.01
C ARG A 62 7.35 -1.49 -52.74
N HIS A 63 7.99 -0.53 -52.09
CA HIS A 63 9.05 0.28 -52.67
C HIS A 63 10.46 -0.28 -52.41
N GLY A 64 10.59 -1.48 -51.83
CA GLY A 64 11.89 -2.10 -51.58
C GLY A 64 12.72 -1.42 -50.47
N LEU A 65 12.12 -0.53 -49.68
CA LEU A 65 12.76 0.24 -48.62
C LEU A 65 12.75 -0.46 -47.25
N HIS A 66 12.34 -1.73 -47.21
CA HIS A 66 12.16 -2.52 -46.00
C HIS A 66 13.46 -2.96 -45.31
N GLN A 67 14.64 -2.71 -45.90
CA GLN A 67 15.95 -2.88 -45.25
C GLN A 67 16.63 -1.54 -44.92
N HIS A 68 15.94 -0.42 -45.11
CA HIS A 68 16.53 0.90 -44.88
C HIS A 68 16.71 1.15 -43.36
N PRO A 69 17.94 1.29 -42.83
CA PRO A 69 18.20 1.23 -41.38
C PRO A 69 17.42 2.25 -40.55
N ILE A 70 17.35 3.51 -41.02
CA ILE A 70 16.65 4.59 -40.32
C ILE A 70 15.12 4.38 -40.31
N LEU A 71 14.55 3.92 -41.43
CA LEU A 71 13.11 3.73 -41.56
C LEU A 71 12.67 2.50 -40.76
N ASN A 72 13.46 1.43 -40.76
CA ASN A 72 13.23 0.26 -39.93
C ASN A 72 13.32 0.60 -38.44
N PHE A 73 14.31 1.36 -38.01
CA PHE A 73 14.41 1.81 -36.61
C PHE A 73 13.20 2.64 -36.18
N LYS A 74 12.80 3.64 -36.99
CA LYS A 74 11.62 4.47 -36.71
C LYS A 74 10.33 3.65 -36.68
N LEU A 75 10.17 2.72 -37.61
CA LEU A 75 9.01 1.85 -37.70
C LEU A 75 8.95 0.89 -36.49
N GLN A 76 10.07 0.28 -36.13
CA GLN A 76 10.19 -0.61 -34.97
C GLN A 76 9.81 0.11 -33.68
N ARG A 77 10.41 1.27 -33.41
CA ARG A 77 10.11 2.09 -32.23
C ARG A 77 8.64 2.49 -32.19
N SER A 78 8.05 2.80 -33.35
CA SER A 78 6.64 3.16 -33.48
C SER A 78 5.68 2.00 -33.18
N TYR A 79 6.04 0.77 -33.53
CA TYR A 79 5.27 -0.42 -33.12
C TYR A 79 5.39 -0.66 -31.61
N SER A 80 6.60 -0.61 -31.06
CA SER A 80 6.84 -0.80 -29.63
C SER A 80 6.11 0.23 -28.76
N SER A 81 6.14 1.51 -29.14
CA SER A 81 5.46 2.59 -28.40
C SER A 81 3.93 2.49 -28.42
N ARG A 82 3.37 1.62 -29.26
CA ARG A 82 1.93 1.37 -29.37
C ARG A 82 1.52 -0.02 -28.86
N GLY A 83 2.38 -0.66 -28.07
CA GLY A 83 2.11 -1.97 -27.46
C GLY A 83 2.14 -3.14 -28.44
N ARG A 84 2.64 -2.95 -29.67
CA ARG A 84 2.77 -4.00 -30.68
C ARG A 84 4.18 -4.57 -30.70
N LEU A 85 4.55 -5.23 -29.60
CA LEU A 85 5.86 -5.87 -29.45
C LEU A 85 6.05 -6.98 -30.49
N ASP A 86 4.99 -7.71 -30.83
CA ASP A 86 4.95 -8.75 -31.87
C ASP A 86 5.50 -8.26 -33.22
N TYR A 87 4.98 -7.14 -33.71
CA TYR A 87 5.42 -6.54 -34.98
C TYR A 87 6.85 -5.99 -34.90
N SER A 88 7.22 -5.41 -33.76
CA SER A 88 8.56 -4.88 -33.50
C SER A 88 9.62 -5.99 -33.54
N VAL A 89 9.36 -7.11 -32.87
CA VAL A 89 10.22 -8.31 -32.85
C VAL A 89 10.30 -8.94 -34.24
N ALA A 90 9.18 -9.06 -34.95
CA ALA A 90 9.15 -9.62 -36.30
C ALA A 90 9.98 -8.78 -37.28
N LEU A 91 9.90 -7.45 -37.20
CA LEU A 91 10.69 -6.53 -38.02
C LEU A 91 12.20 -6.65 -37.72
N PHE A 92 12.55 -6.74 -36.43
CA PHE A 92 13.94 -6.93 -36.01
C PHE A 92 14.54 -8.25 -36.52
N LYS A 93 13.78 -9.36 -36.44
CA LYS A 93 14.21 -10.68 -36.95
C LYS A 93 14.40 -10.71 -38.48
N ARG A 94 13.69 -9.87 -39.23
CA ARG A 94 13.76 -9.78 -40.70
C ARG A 94 14.81 -8.80 -41.22
N THR A 95 15.39 -7.98 -40.33
CA THR A 95 16.39 -7.00 -40.71
C THR A 95 17.75 -7.68 -40.83
N LEU A 96 18.43 -7.50 -41.96
CA LEU A 96 19.78 -8.01 -42.18
C LEU A 96 20.79 -7.08 -41.50
N ASN A 97 21.75 -7.64 -40.76
CA ASN A 97 22.81 -6.90 -40.04
C ASN A 97 22.27 -5.72 -39.19
N PRO A 98 21.46 -6.01 -38.15
CA PRO A 98 20.90 -4.97 -37.29
C PRO A 98 22.00 -4.14 -36.62
N ASN A 99 21.88 -2.81 -36.72
CA ASN A 99 22.80 -1.88 -36.08
C ASN A 99 22.47 -1.68 -34.59
N ILE A 100 23.35 -0.95 -33.90
CA ILE A 100 23.20 -0.64 -32.47
C ILE A 100 21.81 -0.05 -32.12
N PHE A 101 21.28 0.86 -32.95
CA PHE A 101 19.99 1.51 -32.68
C PHE A 101 18.81 0.52 -32.69
N LEU A 102 18.82 -0.45 -33.62
CA LEU A 102 17.80 -1.51 -33.67
C LEU A 102 17.90 -2.44 -32.46
N TYR A 103 19.12 -2.79 -32.05
CA TYR A 103 19.41 -3.57 -30.84
C TYR A 103 18.95 -2.84 -29.57
N THR A 104 19.36 -1.59 -29.37
CA THR A 104 18.92 -0.77 -28.23
C THR A 104 17.40 -0.62 -28.21
N SER A 105 16.76 -0.40 -29.37
CA SER A 105 15.31 -0.24 -29.45
C SER A 105 14.55 -1.50 -29.07
N ILE A 106 15.01 -2.69 -29.48
CA ILE A 106 14.33 -3.95 -29.13
C ILE A 106 14.56 -4.32 -27.67
N ILE A 107 15.76 -4.09 -27.14
CA ILE A 107 16.09 -4.30 -25.72
C ILE A 107 15.19 -3.42 -24.85
N ASN A 108 15.09 -2.12 -25.16
CA ASN A 108 14.19 -1.21 -24.46
C ASN A 108 12.72 -1.64 -24.58
N ALA A 109 12.30 -2.17 -25.73
CA ALA A 109 10.93 -2.64 -25.92
C ALA A 109 10.62 -3.84 -25.02
N TYR A 110 11.49 -4.84 -24.95
CA TYR A 110 11.34 -5.97 -24.03
C TYR A 110 11.36 -5.51 -22.56
N ALA A 111 12.30 -4.63 -22.20
CA ALA A 111 12.42 -4.09 -20.85
C ALA A 111 11.15 -3.36 -20.38
N LEU A 112 10.55 -2.54 -21.25
CA LEU A 112 9.30 -1.82 -20.95
C LEU A 112 8.09 -2.75 -20.78
N HIS A 113 8.13 -3.97 -21.31
CA HIS A 113 7.07 -4.97 -21.16
C HIS A 113 7.36 -5.97 -20.01
N GLY A 114 8.40 -5.72 -19.20
CA GLY A 114 8.78 -6.61 -18.09
C GLY A 114 9.47 -7.91 -18.51
N LEU A 115 9.81 -8.05 -19.80
CA LEU A 115 10.44 -9.24 -20.39
C LEU A 115 11.96 -9.14 -20.29
N SER A 116 12.46 -9.23 -19.06
CA SER A 116 13.87 -8.96 -18.73
C SER A 116 14.84 -10.02 -19.26
N LEU A 117 14.42 -11.29 -19.30
CA LEU A 117 15.23 -12.39 -19.83
C LEU A 117 15.39 -12.28 -21.35
N GLU A 118 14.34 -11.90 -22.07
CA GLU A 118 14.37 -11.66 -23.50
C GLU A 118 15.24 -10.45 -23.85
N ALA A 119 15.18 -9.38 -23.04
CA ALA A 119 16.06 -8.23 -23.19
C ALA A 119 17.55 -8.63 -23.02
N LEU A 120 17.86 -9.44 -22.01
CA LEU A 120 19.19 -10.01 -21.78
C LEU A 120 19.64 -10.92 -22.94
N PHE A 121 18.76 -11.78 -23.43
CA PHE A 121 19.07 -12.65 -24.57
C PHE A 121 19.44 -11.85 -25.82
N ILE A 122 18.68 -10.80 -26.14
CA ILE A 122 19.01 -9.94 -27.29
C ILE A 122 20.32 -9.19 -27.07
N TYR A 123 20.60 -8.75 -25.84
CA TYR A 123 21.88 -8.14 -25.50
C TYR A 123 23.06 -9.11 -25.68
N THR A 124 22.93 -10.37 -25.24
CA THR A 124 23.96 -11.39 -25.49
C THR A 124 24.14 -11.64 -26.99
N ARG A 125 23.05 -11.67 -27.76
CA ARG A 125 23.10 -11.82 -29.22
C ARG A 125 23.83 -10.66 -29.89
N MET A 126 23.58 -9.43 -29.44
CA MET A 126 24.26 -8.22 -29.90
C MET A 126 25.79 -8.35 -29.77
N LEU A 127 26.25 -8.82 -28.61
CA LEU A 127 27.68 -9.04 -28.35
C LEU A 127 28.25 -10.16 -29.22
N PHE A 128 27.51 -11.26 -29.41
CA PHE A 128 27.94 -12.38 -30.24
C PHE A 128 28.09 -12.00 -31.73
N GLU A 129 27.22 -11.13 -32.23
CA GLU A 129 27.28 -10.57 -33.58
C GLU A 129 28.33 -9.44 -33.73
N GLY A 130 29.09 -9.13 -32.67
CA GLY A 130 30.15 -8.13 -32.69
C GLY A 130 29.67 -6.68 -32.65
N VAL A 131 28.40 -6.43 -32.35
CA VAL A 131 27.85 -5.07 -32.22
C VAL A 131 28.11 -4.56 -30.80
N GLN A 132 28.86 -3.47 -30.67
CA GLN A 132 29.23 -2.90 -29.36
C GLN A 132 28.05 -2.14 -28.73
N PRO A 133 27.78 -2.31 -27.41
CA PRO A 133 26.76 -1.55 -26.71
C PRO A 133 27.19 -0.10 -26.48
N ASN A 134 26.19 0.75 -26.25
CA ASN A 134 26.36 2.16 -25.87
C ASN A 134 25.63 2.46 -24.56
N GLU A 135 25.74 3.69 -24.09
CA GLU A 135 25.10 4.21 -22.87
C GLU A 135 23.59 3.98 -22.86
N PHE A 136 22.92 4.16 -24.00
CA PHE A 136 21.48 3.93 -24.13
C PHE A 136 21.10 2.45 -24.06
N THR A 137 21.97 1.55 -24.49
CA THR A 137 21.78 0.10 -24.39
C THR A 137 21.79 -0.31 -22.91
N PHE A 138 22.78 0.15 -22.15
CA PHE A 138 22.87 -0.10 -20.72
C PHE A 138 21.70 0.54 -19.95
N SER A 139 21.39 1.81 -20.21
CA SER A 139 20.25 2.49 -19.59
C SER A 139 18.91 1.77 -19.87
N SER A 140 18.77 1.14 -21.04
CA SER A 140 17.54 0.42 -21.40
C SER A 140 17.44 -0.94 -20.72
N ILE A 141 18.52 -1.73 -20.71
CA ILE A 141 18.50 -3.09 -20.16
C ILE A 141 18.40 -3.08 -18.63
N LEU A 142 19.07 -2.13 -17.96
CA LEU A 142 19.09 -2.04 -16.50
C LEU A 142 17.70 -1.82 -15.88
N LYS A 143 16.78 -1.14 -16.59
CA LYS A 143 15.42 -0.79 -16.10
C LYS A 143 14.57 -1.97 -15.65
N SER A 144 14.77 -3.15 -16.21
CA SER A 144 13.95 -4.33 -15.93
C SER A 144 14.75 -5.51 -15.39
N CYS A 145 16.07 -5.40 -15.32
CA CYS A 145 16.91 -6.50 -14.84
C CYS A 145 16.68 -6.79 -13.36
N SER A 146 16.84 -8.06 -13.00
CA SER A 146 17.01 -8.48 -11.61
C SER A 146 18.38 -8.05 -11.10
N ILE A 147 18.54 -7.97 -9.77
CA ILE A 147 19.79 -7.56 -9.15
C ILE A 147 20.96 -8.48 -9.53
N GLU A 148 20.73 -9.79 -9.64
CA GLU A 148 21.77 -10.78 -10.00
C GLU A 148 22.34 -10.53 -11.41
N HIS A 149 21.48 -10.43 -12.42
CA HIS A 149 21.93 -10.09 -13.78
C HIS A 149 22.45 -8.66 -13.87
N GLY A 150 21.87 -7.76 -13.08
CA GLY A 150 22.28 -6.37 -12.99
C GLY A 150 23.72 -6.19 -12.50
N LYS A 151 24.19 -6.99 -11.52
CA LYS A 151 25.58 -6.99 -11.05
C LYS A 151 26.56 -7.38 -12.17
N MET A 152 26.19 -8.38 -13.00
CA MET A 152 26.98 -8.78 -14.17
C MET A 152 27.05 -7.65 -15.21
N LEU A 153 25.92 -7.03 -15.52
CA LEU A 153 25.86 -5.88 -16.43
C LEU A 153 26.66 -4.68 -15.90
N HIS A 154 26.64 -4.42 -14.59
CA HIS A 154 27.43 -3.37 -13.97
C HIS A 154 28.95 -3.64 -14.14
N SER A 155 29.39 -4.89 -14.02
CA SER A 155 30.79 -5.23 -14.30
C SER A 155 31.17 -4.98 -15.76
N GLN A 156 30.26 -5.23 -16.71
CA GLN A 156 30.47 -4.91 -18.12
C GLN A 156 30.47 -3.41 -18.40
N VAL A 157 29.60 -2.64 -17.73
CA VAL A 157 29.60 -1.17 -17.77
C VAL A 157 30.98 -0.62 -17.42
N ILE A 158 31.58 -1.12 -16.32
CA ILE A 158 32.92 -0.71 -15.89
C ILE A 158 33.98 -1.14 -16.92
N LYS A 159 33.93 -2.41 -17.35
CA LYS A 159 34.91 -2.95 -18.31
C LYS A 159 34.92 -2.20 -19.64
N LEU A 160 33.77 -1.69 -20.08
CA LEU A 160 33.61 -0.97 -21.35
C LEU A 160 33.73 0.55 -21.19
N GLY A 161 34.01 1.07 -19.98
CA GLY A 161 34.24 2.49 -19.73
C GLY A 161 32.99 3.36 -19.67
N PHE A 162 31.82 2.77 -19.46
CA PHE A 162 30.55 3.49 -19.30
C PHE A 162 30.23 3.83 -17.84
N ASP A 163 31.13 3.53 -16.90
CA ASP A 163 30.92 3.75 -15.48
C ASP A 163 30.81 5.21 -15.10
N SER A 164 31.29 6.15 -15.93
CA SER A 164 31.18 7.59 -15.71
C SER A 164 29.91 8.22 -16.29
N ASP A 165 29.16 7.51 -17.13
CA ASP A 165 27.99 8.03 -17.82
C ASP A 165 26.79 8.25 -16.88
N LEU A 166 26.16 9.42 -16.98
CA LEU A 166 25.06 9.84 -16.10
C LEU A 166 23.82 8.96 -16.22
N TYR A 167 23.44 8.56 -17.44
CA TYR A 167 22.26 7.74 -17.69
C TYR A 167 22.47 6.30 -17.22
N VAL A 168 23.69 5.79 -17.38
CA VAL A 168 24.08 4.46 -16.90
C VAL A 168 24.10 4.44 -15.37
N LYS A 169 24.76 5.40 -14.70
CA LYS A 169 24.74 5.50 -13.23
C LYS A 169 23.33 5.65 -12.67
N THR A 170 22.48 6.47 -13.30
CA THR A 170 21.07 6.61 -12.88
C THR A 170 20.32 5.28 -13.00
N GLY A 171 20.54 4.52 -14.08
CA GLY A 171 19.96 3.18 -14.25
C GLY A 171 20.50 2.15 -13.24
N LEU A 172 21.77 2.26 -12.84
CA LEU A 172 22.37 1.41 -11.82
C LEU A 172 21.81 1.72 -10.42
N VAL A 173 21.61 3.00 -10.07
CA VAL A 173 20.94 3.38 -8.81
C VAL A 173 19.54 2.78 -8.75
N ASP A 174 18.74 2.92 -9.82
CA ASP A 174 17.41 2.31 -9.91
C ASP A 174 17.44 0.78 -9.81
N LEU A 175 18.39 0.13 -10.47
CA LEU A 175 18.58 -1.33 -10.42
C LEU A 175 18.82 -1.81 -8.98
N TYR A 176 19.80 -1.23 -8.29
CA TYR A 176 20.13 -1.63 -6.91
C TYR A 176 18.99 -1.30 -5.95
N ALA A 177 18.35 -0.14 -6.12
CA ALA A 177 17.19 0.27 -5.34
C ALA A 177 16.02 -0.72 -5.50
N ARG A 178 15.64 -1.09 -6.72
CA ARG A 178 14.59 -2.10 -6.96
C ARG A 178 14.98 -3.48 -6.43
N GLY A 179 16.27 -3.79 -6.37
CA GLY A 179 16.81 -5.03 -5.85
C GLY A 179 16.97 -5.09 -4.33
N GLY A 180 16.67 -4.01 -3.61
CA GLY A 180 16.78 -3.92 -2.15
C GLY A 180 18.19 -3.71 -1.61
N ASP A 181 19.19 -3.50 -2.47
CA ASP A 181 20.57 -3.24 -2.07
C ASP A 181 20.82 -1.73 -1.98
N VAL A 182 20.32 -1.14 -0.89
CA VAL A 182 20.42 0.30 -0.61
C VAL A 182 21.88 0.76 -0.54
N GLY A 183 22.76 -0.07 0.05
CA GLY A 183 24.19 0.24 0.18
C GLY A 183 24.89 0.37 -1.18
N SER A 184 24.68 -0.57 -2.10
CA SER A 184 25.22 -0.47 -3.46
C SER A 184 24.62 0.71 -4.22
N ALA A 185 23.32 0.96 -4.08
CA ALA A 185 22.66 2.12 -4.70
C ALA A 185 23.31 3.43 -4.24
N GLN A 186 23.53 3.58 -2.93
CA GLN A 186 24.19 4.74 -2.34
C GLN A 186 25.62 4.91 -2.84
N LEU A 187 26.42 3.84 -2.87
CA LEU A 187 27.80 3.89 -3.38
C LEU A 187 27.87 4.36 -4.83
N VAL A 188 26.97 3.87 -5.69
CA VAL A 188 26.90 4.33 -7.09
C VAL A 188 26.49 5.80 -7.15
N PHE A 189 25.52 6.20 -6.34
CA PHE A 189 24.99 7.57 -6.28
C PHE A 189 26.02 8.60 -5.78
N GLU A 190 26.76 8.28 -4.72
CA GLU A 190 27.82 9.14 -4.17
C GLU A 190 28.94 9.37 -5.19
N ARG A 191 29.30 8.34 -5.96
CA ARG A 191 30.30 8.42 -7.04
C ARG A 191 29.81 9.21 -8.27
N MET A 192 28.57 9.69 -8.32
CA MET A 192 28.10 10.57 -9.39
C MET A 192 28.68 11.98 -9.21
N LEU A 193 29.45 12.43 -10.21
CA LEU A 193 30.00 13.80 -10.26
C LEU A 193 28.88 14.84 -10.39
N GLU A 194 27.90 14.56 -11.24
CA GLU A 194 26.69 15.35 -11.40
C GLU A 194 25.47 14.51 -11.04
N LYS A 195 24.57 15.07 -10.24
CA LYS A 195 23.33 14.43 -9.81
C LYS A 195 22.17 15.14 -10.49
N SER A 196 21.54 14.47 -11.45
CA SER A 196 20.32 14.95 -12.09
C SER A 196 19.12 14.86 -11.14
N LEU A 197 18.04 15.60 -11.45
CA LEU A 197 16.77 15.46 -10.75
C LEU A 197 16.29 14.00 -10.75
N VAL A 198 16.43 13.29 -11.87
CA VAL A 198 16.01 11.88 -12.00
C VAL A 198 16.80 10.96 -11.06
N SER A 199 18.12 11.12 -10.98
CA SER A 199 18.94 10.33 -10.05
C SER A 199 18.64 10.66 -8.58
N LEU A 200 18.38 11.94 -8.26
CA LEU A 200 17.96 12.35 -6.92
C LEU A 200 16.62 11.71 -6.53
N THR A 201 15.62 11.76 -7.42
CA THR A 201 14.32 11.12 -7.20
C THR A 201 14.44 9.59 -7.10
N ALA A 202 15.31 8.96 -7.89
CA ALA A 202 15.55 7.52 -7.81
C ALA A 202 16.13 7.13 -6.44
N MET A 203 17.10 7.89 -5.93
CA MET A 203 17.68 7.64 -4.61
C MET A 203 16.68 7.95 -3.48
N LEU A 204 15.88 9.01 -3.59
CA LEU A 204 14.77 9.28 -2.67
C LEU A 204 13.78 8.11 -2.62
N THR A 205 13.40 7.58 -3.79
CA THR A 205 12.49 6.43 -3.87
C THR A 205 13.11 5.19 -3.26
N CYS A 206 14.43 5.00 -3.42
CA CYS A 206 15.18 3.93 -2.78
C CYS A 206 15.06 4.01 -1.26
N TYR A 207 15.45 5.13 -0.67
CA TYR A 207 15.40 5.34 0.77
C TYR A 207 13.97 5.22 1.32
N ALA A 208 12.99 5.88 0.69
CA ALA A 208 11.60 5.85 1.13
C ALA A 208 10.98 4.45 1.09
N LYS A 209 11.27 3.62 0.08
CA LYS A 209 10.74 2.26 -0.02
C LYS A 209 11.31 1.29 1.01
N HIS A 210 12.50 1.58 1.53
CA HIS A 210 13.19 0.71 2.51
C HIS A 210 13.10 1.26 3.94
N GLY A 211 12.34 2.32 4.16
CA GLY A 211 12.11 2.90 5.49
C GLY A 211 13.20 3.84 6.00
N GLU A 212 14.24 4.12 5.21
CA GLU A 212 15.35 5.04 5.51
C GLU A 212 14.90 6.50 5.32
N LEU A 213 13.85 6.90 6.04
CA LEU A 213 13.14 8.16 5.81
C LEU A 213 13.90 9.39 6.29
N GLU A 214 14.87 9.24 7.19
CA GLU A 214 15.75 10.32 7.62
C GLU A 214 16.71 10.70 6.49
N GLU A 215 17.37 9.73 5.88
CA GLU A 215 18.25 9.87 4.72
C GLU A 215 17.48 10.44 3.53
N ALA A 216 16.27 9.91 3.28
CA ALA A 216 15.38 10.46 2.27
C ALA A 216 15.06 11.94 2.54
N ARG A 217 14.82 12.31 3.80
CA ARG A 217 14.48 13.68 4.18
C ARG A 217 15.65 14.64 4.02
N VAL A 218 16.84 14.25 4.44
CA VAL A 218 18.08 15.02 4.26
C VAL A 218 18.30 15.28 2.76
N LEU A 219 18.30 14.21 1.95
CA LEU A 219 18.48 14.33 0.51
C LEU A 219 17.41 15.24 -0.11
N PHE A 220 16.14 15.07 0.30
CA PHE A 220 15.04 15.88 -0.20
C PHE A 220 15.26 17.36 0.13
N ASP A 221 15.55 17.72 1.37
CA ASP A 221 15.71 19.12 1.76
C ASP A 221 16.90 19.80 1.03
N GLU A 222 17.99 19.07 0.75
CA GLU A 222 19.15 19.54 -0.04
C GLU A 222 18.84 19.83 -1.53
N MET A 223 17.79 19.24 -2.10
CA MET A 223 17.46 19.44 -3.52
C MET A 223 17.09 20.90 -3.82
N VAL A 224 17.85 21.55 -4.70
CA VAL A 224 17.57 22.94 -5.14
C VAL A 224 16.26 23.04 -5.91
N LYS A 225 15.99 22.07 -6.80
CA LYS A 225 14.76 21.99 -7.59
C LYS A 225 14.03 20.70 -7.26
N LYS A 226 12.74 20.83 -6.91
CA LYS A 226 11.85 19.72 -6.58
C LYS A 226 10.67 19.75 -7.53
N ASP A 227 10.40 18.65 -8.21
CA ASP A 227 9.16 18.47 -8.97
C ASP A 227 8.11 17.74 -8.13
N VAL A 228 6.90 17.62 -8.67
CA VAL A 228 5.77 16.95 -8.00
C VAL A 228 6.09 15.50 -7.63
N VAL A 229 6.95 14.82 -8.41
CA VAL A 229 7.33 13.43 -8.14
C VAL A 229 8.12 13.33 -6.84
N CYS A 230 9.09 14.22 -6.62
CA CYS A 230 9.88 14.26 -5.38
C CYS A 230 9.00 14.47 -4.15
N TRP A 231 8.04 15.40 -4.24
CA TRP A 231 7.08 15.65 -3.16
C TRP A 231 6.23 14.40 -2.88
N ASN A 232 5.72 13.76 -3.93
CA ASN A 232 4.88 12.57 -3.80
C ASN A 232 5.63 11.40 -3.14
N VAL A 233 6.87 11.14 -3.53
CA VAL A 233 7.70 10.08 -2.93
C VAL A 233 7.83 10.28 -1.42
N MET A 234 8.10 11.51 -0.98
CA MET A 234 8.25 11.79 0.45
C MET A 234 6.92 11.77 1.22
N ILE A 235 5.86 12.36 0.66
CA ILE A 235 4.53 12.38 1.31
C ILE A 235 4.00 10.95 1.44
N ASP A 236 4.09 10.15 0.37
CA ASP A 236 3.70 8.75 0.36
C ASP A 236 4.59 7.91 1.28
N GLY A 237 5.91 8.12 1.25
CA GLY A 237 6.87 7.45 2.13
C GLY A 237 6.54 7.64 3.61
N TYR A 238 6.29 8.87 4.05
CA TYR A 238 5.86 9.15 5.43
C TYR A 238 4.50 8.53 5.76
N ALA A 239 3.54 8.61 4.85
CA ALA A 239 2.21 8.03 5.07
C ALA A 239 2.24 6.49 5.17
N GLN A 240 3.09 5.81 4.39
CA GLN A 240 3.20 4.35 4.40
C GLN A 240 3.94 3.80 5.63
N HIS A 241 4.88 4.56 6.19
CA HIS A 241 5.69 4.15 7.34
C HIS A 241 5.15 4.67 8.68
N GLY A 242 3.85 4.98 8.75
CA GLY A 242 3.20 5.34 10.02
C GLY A 242 3.58 6.72 10.56
N MET A 243 4.06 7.63 9.72
CA MET A 243 4.34 9.04 10.07
C MET A 243 3.40 10.02 9.34
N PRO A 244 2.06 9.87 9.47
CA PRO A 244 1.10 10.67 8.70
C PRO A 244 1.14 12.18 9.04
N ASN A 245 1.55 12.56 10.26
CA ASN A 245 1.73 13.98 10.61
C ASN A 245 2.78 14.66 9.73
N GLU A 246 3.93 14.00 9.52
CA GLU A 246 5.00 14.51 8.64
C GLU A 246 4.55 14.59 7.18
N ALA A 247 3.74 13.63 6.72
CA ALA A 247 3.14 13.67 5.40
C ALA A 247 2.27 14.93 5.21
N LEU A 248 1.43 15.28 6.19
CA LEU A 248 0.59 16.50 6.15
C LEU A 248 1.43 17.79 6.22
N VAL A 249 2.48 17.81 7.05
CA VAL A 249 3.42 18.94 7.10
C VAL A 249 4.09 19.16 5.74
N LEU A 250 4.54 18.08 5.11
CA LEU A 250 5.21 18.16 3.82
C LEU A 250 4.26 18.55 2.69
N PHE A 251 3.01 18.08 2.73
CA PHE A 251 1.96 18.53 1.82
C PHE A 251 1.69 20.04 1.95
N ARG A 252 1.62 20.58 3.18
CA ARG A 252 1.51 22.04 3.40
C ARG A 252 2.71 22.80 2.83
N ARG A 253 3.94 22.25 2.97
CA ARG A 253 5.15 22.83 2.33
C ARG A 253 5.08 22.78 0.80
N MET A 254 4.55 21.71 0.22
CA MET A 254 4.33 21.58 -1.23
C MET A 254 3.40 22.68 -1.76
N LEU A 255 2.27 22.91 -1.07
CA LEU A 255 1.32 23.98 -1.40
C LEU A 255 1.96 25.37 -1.28
N ALA A 256 2.73 25.62 -0.21
CA ALA A 256 3.46 26.87 -0.02
C ALA A 256 4.51 27.11 -1.13
N ALA A 257 5.14 26.04 -1.61
CA ALA A 257 6.06 26.07 -2.74
C ALA A 257 5.36 26.21 -4.11
N LYS A 258 4.02 26.33 -4.14
CA LYS A 258 3.18 26.41 -5.35
C LYS A 258 3.34 25.21 -6.29
N ALA A 259 3.79 24.07 -5.77
CA ALA A 259 3.80 22.82 -6.52
C ALA A 259 2.37 22.25 -6.52
N ARG A 260 1.78 22.07 -7.70
CA ARG A 260 0.38 21.62 -7.83
C ARG A 260 0.26 20.13 -7.46
N PRO A 261 -0.55 19.77 -6.46
CA PRO A 261 -0.88 18.38 -6.15
C PRO A 261 -1.50 17.68 -7.36
N ASN A 262 -1.21 16.39 -7.52
CA ASN A 262 -1.87 15.51 -8.49
C ASN A 262 -2.60 14.36 -7.79
N GLU A 263 -3.26 13.48 -8.53
CA GLU A 263 -4.00 12.33 -7.99
C GLU A 263 -3.15 11.53 -6.97
N ILE A 264 -1.88 11.27 -7.27
CA ILE A 264 -0.98 10.52 -6.38
C ILE A 264 -0.77 11.26 -5.06
N THR A 265 -0.55 12.59 -5.12
CA THR A 265 -0.46 13.43 -3.91
C THR A 265 -1.73 13.31 -3.07
N ILE A 266 -2.89 13.43 -3.71
CA ILE A 266 -4.19 13.43 -3.03
C ILE A 266 -4.43 12.10 -2.32
N LEU A 267 -4.15 10.96 -2.97
CA LEU A 267 -4.31 9.64 -2.37
C LEU A 267 -3.43 9.47 -1.11
N ALA A 268 -2.17 9.90 -1.17
CA ALA A 268 -1.26 9.83 -0.03
C ALA A 268 -1.72 10.72 1.14
N VAL A 269 -2.19 11.93 0.86
CA VAL A 269 -2.66 12.86 1.90
C VAL A 269 -4.00 12.41 2.50
N LEU A 270 -4.93 11.86 1.69
CA LEU A 270 -6.17 11.26 2.20
C LEU A 270 -5.89 10.08 3.13
N SER A 271 -4.93 9.22 2.76
CA SER A 271 -4.46 8.12 3.61
C SER A 271 -3.92 8.66 4.94
N ALA A 272 -3.06 9.69 4.91
CA ALA A 272 -2.52 10.31 6.11
C ALA A 272 -3.60 10.93 7.01
N CYS A 273 -4.58 11.66 6.43
CA CYS A 273 -5.73 12.18 7.16
C CYS A 273 -6.53 11.05 7.84
N GLY A 274 -6.80 9.97 7.11
CA GLY A 274 -7.48 8.79 7.63
C GLY A 274 -6.69 8.14 8.77
N GLN A 275 -5.36 8.00 8.67
CA GLN A 275 -4.55 7.43 9.75
C GLN A 275 -4.60 8.26 11.03
N LEU A 276 -4.55 9.59 10.92
CA LEU A 276 -4.63 10.52 12.06
C LEU A 276 -6.04 10.72 12.61
N GLY A 277 -7.06 10.36 11.83
CA GLY A 277 -8.44 10.79 12.09
C GLY A 277 -8.65 12.31 11.95
N ALA A 278 -7.83 12.97 11.13
CA ALA A 278 -7.87 14.42 10.90
C ALA A 278 -8.99 14.81 9.91
N LEU A 279 -10.23 14.80 10.40
CA LEU A 279 -11.44 15.05 9.63
C LEU A 279 -11.49 16.46 9.01
N GLU A 280 -11.12 17.50 9.76
CA GLU A 280 -11.18 18.88 9.27
C GLU A 280 -10.19 19.06 8.11
N SER A 281 -8.98 18.52 8.29
CA SER A 281 -7.97 18.45 7.23
C SER A 281 -8.46 17.66 6.01
N GLY A 282 -9.15 16.54 6.22
CA GLY A 282 -9.75 15.73 5.14
C GLY A 282 -10.88 16.45 4.39
N ARG A 283 -11.77 17.16 5.08
CA ARG A 283 -12.84 17.99 4.47
C ARG A 283 -12.27 19.15 3.67
N TRP A 284 -11.23 19.80 4.20
CA TRP A 284 -10.51 20.83 3.48
C TRP A 284 -9.91 20.28 2.18
N LEU A 285 -9.28 19.09 2.24
CA LEU A 285 -8.72 18.45 1.06
C LEU A 285 -9.79 18.07 0.04
N HIS A 286 -10.93 17.53 0.49
CA HIS A 286 -12.06 17.25 -0.40
C HIS A 286 -12.55 18.51 -1.12
N SER A 287 -12.72 19.62 -0.38
CA SER A 287 -13.07 20.92 -0.97
C SER A 287 -11.98 21.42 -1.93
N TYR A 288 -10.70 21.16 -1.63
CA TYR A 288 -9.59 21.52 -2.51
C TYR A 288 -9.64 20.76 -3.84
N ILE A 289 -9.96 19.45 -3.82
CA ILE A 289 -10.12 18.62 -5.02
C ILE A 289 -11.20 19.19 -5.93
N GLU A 290 -12.38 19.51 -5.36
CA GLU A 290 -13.52 20.07 -6.10
C GLU A 290 -13.19 21.44 -6.72
N ASN A 291 -12.45 22.29 -6.01
CA ASN A 291 -12.14 23.66 -6.43
C ASN A 291 -10.91 23.78 -7.37
N ASN A 292 -10.15 22.71 -7.60
CA ASN A 292 -8.92 22.74 -8.40
C ASN A 292 -8.96 21.80 -9.62
N ASP A 293 -10.16 21.43 -10.08
CA ASP A 293 -10.40 20.59 -11.27
C ASP A 293 -9.62 19.25 -11.25
N ILE A 294 -9.34 18.71 -10.06
CA ILE A 294 -8.76 17.37 -9.93
C ILE A 294 -9.89 16.37 -10.18
N GLN A 295 -9.79 15.59 -11.26
CA GLN A 295 -10.84 14.63 -11.62
C GLN A 295 -11.06 13.60 -10.50
N VAL A 296 -12.28 13.60 -9.96
CA VAL A 296 -12.73 12.58 -9.01
C VAL A 296 -13.12 11.33 -9.79
N ASN A 297 -12.14 10.45 -10.01
CA ASN A 297 -12.39 9.10 -10.50
C ASN A 297 -12.83 8.18 -9.35
N VAL A 298 -13.24 6.95 -9.66
CA VAL A 298 -13.65 5.95 -8.65
C VAL A 298 -12.58 5.72 -7.59
N ARG A 299 -11.29 5.81 -7.94
CA ARG A 299 -10.17 5.65 -7.00
C ARG A 299 -10.11 6.78 -5.96
N VAL A 300 -10.18 8.03 -6.40
CA VAL A 300 -10.19 9.20 -5.50
C VAL A 300 -11.44 9.20 -4.63
N ALA A 301 -12.60 8.86 -5.19
CA ALA A 301 -13.85 8.78 -4.43
C ALA A 301 -13.80 7.68 -3.36
N THR A 302 -13.22 6.52 -3.70
CA THR A 302 -13.02 5.41 -2.73
C THR A 302 -12.03 5.80 -1.64
N ALA A 303 -10.97 6.54 -1.96
CA ALA A 303 -10.03 7.06 -0.96
C ALA A 303 -10.66 8.12 -0.05
N LEU A 304 -11.53 8.98 -0.58
CA LEU A 304 -12.32 9.92 0.22
C LEU A 304 -13.26 9.18 1.18
N LEU A 305 -13.95 8.14 0.69
CA LEU A 305 -14.83 7.29 1.50
C LEU A 305 -14.06 6.63 2.65
N ASP A 306 -12.91 6.01 2.36
CA ASP A 306 -12.03 5.40 3.37
C ASP A 306 -11.53 6.42 4.40
N MET A 307 -11.10 7.60 3.94
CA MET A 307 -10.68 8.71 4.81
C MET A 307 -11.81 9.15 5.74
N TYR A 308 -13.01 9.44 5.21
CA TYR A 308 -14.15 9.86 6.03
C TYR A 308 -14.56 8.80 7.07
N SER A 309 -14.57 7.53 6.66
CA SER A 309 -14.84 6.40 7.55
C SER A 309 -13.80 6.36 8.68
N LYS A 310 -12.50 6.40 8.36
CA LYS A 310 -11.39 6.39 9.32
C LYS A 310 -11.27 7.66 10.18
N CYS A 311 -11.89 8.76 9.76
CA CYS A 311 -12.04 10.00 10.53
C CYS A 311 -13.32 10.04 11.39
N GLY A 312 -14.10 8.96 11.44
CA GLY A 312 -15.30 8.86 12.27
C GLY A 312 -16.48 9.69 11.74
N SER A 313 -16.52 9.97 10.44
CA SER A 313 -17.64 10.65 9.77
C SER A 313 -18.29 9.70 8.76
N LEU A 314 -19.04 8.73 9.27
CA LEU A 314 -19.65 7.69 8.42
C LEU A 314 -20.75 8.28 7.53
N GLU A 315 -21.37 9.37 7.98
CA GLU A 315 -22.37 10.12 7.24
C GLU A 315 -21.76 10.74 5.97
N ASP A 316 -20.61 11.40 6.10
CA ASP A 316 -19.87 11.97 4.94
C ASP A 316 -19.37 10.85 4.01
N ALA A 317 -18.89 9.73 4.57
CA ALA A 317 -18.47 8.56 3.78
C ALA A 317 -19.64 8.01 2.94
N ARG A 318 -20.84 7.92 3.53
CA ARG A 318 -22.04 7.47 2.82
C ARG A 318 -22.43 8.44 1.70
N LEU A 319 -22.36 9.75 1.94
CA LEU A 319 -22.64 10.75 0.91
C LEU A 319 -21.67 10.64 -0.28
N VAL A 320 -20.38 10.42 -0.02
CA VAL A 320 -19.40 10.17 -1.09
C VAL A 320 -19.74 8.88 -1.82
N PHE A 321 -20.00 7.79 -1.09
CA PHE A 321 -20.38 6.50 -1.67
C PHE A 321 -21.56 6.66 -2.63
N ASP A 322 -22.67 7.24 -2.18
CA ASP A 322 -23.88 7.37 -2.99
C ASP A 322 -23.65 8.13 -4.29
N ARG A 323 -22.75 9.13 -4.29
CA ARG A 323 -22.40 9.94 -5.46
C ARG A 323 -21.49 9.25 -6.48
N ILE A 324 -20.86 8.12 -6.14
CA ILE A 324 -19.99 7.39 -7.09
C ILE A 324 -20.86 6.79 -8.20
N PRO A 325 -20.66 7.15 -9.49
CA PRO A 325 -21.27 6.45 -10.61
C PRO A 325 -20.59 5.09 -10.81
N ASP A 326 -21.36 4.07 -11.20
CA ASP A 326 -20.84 2.72 -11.53
C ASP A 326 -19.83 2.18 -10.51
N LYS A 327 -20.25 2.17 -9.23
CA LYS A 327 -19.45 1.71 -8.08
C LYS A 327 -18.86 0.32 -8.35
N ASP A 328 -17.53 0.23 -8.29
CA ASP A 328 -16.83 -1.05 -8.35
C ASP A 328 -16.86 -1.78 -7.00
N VAL A 329 -16.37 -3.03 -7.01
CA VAL A 329 -16.29 -3.87 -5.81
C VAL A 329 -15.48 -3.21 -4.69
N VAL A 330 -14.48 -2.39 -5.02
CA VAL A 330 -13.63 -1.73 -4.02
C VAL A 330 -14.44 -0.69 -3.24
N ALA A 331 -15.23 0.14 -3.93
CA ALA A 331 -16.10 1.13 -3.27
C ALA A 331 -17.13 0.48 -2.33
N TRP A 332 -17.75 -0.64 -2.76
CA TRP A 332 -18.68 -1.41 -1.92
C TRP A 332 -17.98 -2.00 -0.70
N ASN A 333 -16.82 -2.63 -0.89
CA ASN A 333 -16.03 -3.20 0.19
C ASN A 333 -15.64 -2.14 1.22
N SER A 334 -15.18 -0.96 0.77
CA SER A 334 -14.83 0.13 1.68
C SER A 334 -16.01 0.60 2.53
N MET A 335 -17.23 0.66 1.97
CA MET A 335 -18.42 1.05 2.73
C MET A 335 -18.86 -0.06 3.72
N ILE A 336 -18.86 -1.32 3.30
CA ILE A 336 -19.18 -2.47 4.17
C ILE A 336 -18.23 -2.51 5.37
N ILE A 337 -16.92 -2.38 5.11
CA ILE A 337 -15.89 -2.31 6.16
C ILE A 337 -16.11 -1.08 7.06
N GLY A 338 -16.44 0.08 6.48
CA GLY A 338 -16.78 1.30 7.23
C GLY A 338 -17.91 1.09 8.24
N TYR A 339 -19.04 0.53 7.81
CA TYR A 339 -20.16 0.22 8.72
C TYR A 339 -19.76 -0.82 9.78
N ALA A 340 -19.04 -1.88 9.40
CA ALA A 340 -18.56 -2.91 10.32
C ALA A 340 -17.65 -2.31 11.42
N LEU A 341 -16.68 -1.46 11.04
CA LEU A 341 -15.79 -0.78 11.98
C LEU A 341 -16.54 0.15 12.94
N HIS A 342 -17.69 0.69 12.55
CA HIS A 342 -18.47 1.59 13.39
C HIS A 342 -19.46 0.90 14.34
N GLY A 343 -19.56 -0.44 14.27
CA GLY A 343 -20.51 -1.23 15.06
C GLY A 343 -21.91 -1.31 14.45
N PHE A 344 -22.07 -0.87 13.20
CA PHE A 344 -23.32 -0.93 12.45
C PHE A 344 -23.37 -2.20 11.59
N SER A 345 -23.22 -3.35 12.24
CA SER A 345 -23.04 -4.64 11.54
C SER A 345 -24.24 -5.03 10.67
N ARG A 346 -25.46 -4.66 11.05
CA ARG A 346 -26.66 -4.94 10.25
C ARG A 346 -26.62 -4.19 8.92
N ASP A 347 -26.34 -2.89 8.96
CA ASP A 347 -26.19 -2.05 7.77
C ASP A 347 -25.07 -2.57 6.85
N ALA A 348 -23.97 -3.07 7.43
CA ALA A 348 -22.88 -3.70 6.67
C ALA A 348 -23.35 -4.97 5.91
N LEU A 349 -24.12 -5.84 6.58
CA LEU A 349 -24.66 -7.06 5.97
C LEU A 349 -25.75 -6.76 4.94
N GLU A 350 -26.57 -5.74 5.17
CA GLU A 350 -27.57 -5.27 4.20
C GLU A 350 -26.91 -4.74 2.93
N LEU A 351 -25.84 -3.94 3.05
CA LEU A 351 -25.05 -3.48 1.90
C LEU A 351 -24.38 -4.63 1.15
N PHE A 352 -23.88 -5.65 1.85
CA PHE A 352 -23.35 -6.85 1.21
C PHE A 352 -24.43 -7.57 0.39
N GLN A 353 -25.64 -7.72 0.93
CA GLN A 353 -26.75 -8.30 0.18
C GLN A 353 -27.15 -7.46 -1.03
N GLU A 354 -27.17 -6.14 -0.90
CA GLU A 354 -27.43 -5.22 -2.02
C GLU A 354 -26.37 -5.38 -3.13
N MET A 355 -25.09 -5.39 -2.76
CA MET A 355 -23.96 -5.66 -3.67
C MET A 355 -24.13 -6.99 -4.43
N CYS A 356 -24.59 -8.05 -3.75
CA CYS A 356 -24.85 -9.33 -4.38
C CYS A 356 -26.04 -9.27 -5.35
N ARG A 357 -27.13 -8.57 -4.99
CA ARG A 357 -28.34 -8.43 -5.83
C ARG A 357 -28.07 -7.70 -7.15
N ILE A 358 -27.14 -6.74 -7.16
CA ILE A 358 -26.73 -6.05 -8.39
C ILE A 358 -25.75 -6.87 -9.25
N GLY A 359 -25.42 -8.09 -8.84
CA GLY A 359 -24.60 -9.03 -9.61
C GLY A 359 -23.09 -8.75 -9.54
N LEU A 360 -22.62 -7.94 -8.59
CA LEU A 360 -21.19 -7.76 -8.38
C LEU A 360 -20.59 -8.99 -7.68
N ARG A 361 -19.57 -9.58 -8.29
CA ARG A 361 -18.85 -10.73 -7.70
C ARG A 361 -18.07 -10.27 -6.47
N SER A 362 -18.40 -10.84 -5.32
CA SER A 362 -17.67 -10.65 -4.07
C SER A 362 -16.23 -11.14 -4.20
N THR A 363 -15.32 -10.50 -3.47
CA THR A 363 -13.91 -10.86 -3.42
C THR A 363 -13.51 -11.27 -2.00
N ASP A 364 -12.28 -11.74 -1.82
CA ASP A 364 -11.67 -11.97 -0.51
C ASP A 364 -11.83 -10.74 0.41
N ILE A 365 -11.58 -9.54 -0.11
CA ILE A 365 -11.74 -8.30 0.67
C ILE A 365 -13.19 -8.08 1.13
N THR A 366 -14.18 -8.49 0.34
CA THR A 366 -15.60 -8.39 0.74
C THR A 366 -15.88 -9.21 1.99
N PHE A 367 -15.35 -10.44 2.06
CA PHE A 367 -15.57 -11.33 3.19
C PHE A 367 -14.83 -10.90 4.45
N ILE A 368 -13.70 -10.19 4.35
CA ILE A 368 -13.08 -9.53 5.51
C ILE A 368 -14.09 -8.55 6.16
N GLY A 369 -14.77 -7.72 5.35
CA GLY A 369 -15.78 -6.79 5.85
C GLY A 369 -16.98 -7.48 6.49
N VAL A 370 -17.51 -8.51 5.84
CA VAL A 370 -18.68 -9.29 6.33
C VAL A 370 -18.36 -10.05 7.61
N LEU A 371 -17.22 -10.76 7.67
CA LEU A 371 -16.79 -11.49 8.87
C LEU A 371 -16.43 -10.52 10.00
N GLY A 372 -15.82 -9.37 9.68
CA GLY A 372 -15.58 -8.30 10.64
C GLY A 372 -16.87 -7.76 11.25
N ALA A 373 -17.92 -7.55 10.44
CA ALA A 373 -19.24 -7.16 10.91
C ALA A 373 -19.84 -8.22 11.87
N CYS A 374 -19.73 -9.50 11.52
CA CYS A 374 -20.15 -10.60 12.39
C CYS A 374 -19.38 -10.59 13.72
N GLY A 375 -18.05 -10.41 13.67
CA GLY A 375 -17.17 -10.31 14.84
C GLY A 375 -17.52 -9.17 15.77
N HIS A 376 -17.93 -8.01 15.24
CA HIS A 376 -18.32 -6.85 16.05
C HIS A 376 -19.74 -6.93 16.65
N ALA A 377 -20.60 -7.79 16.11
CA ALA A 377 -21.96 -8.01 16.60
C ALA A 377 -22.15 -9.36 17.32
N GLY A 378 -21.12 -10.21 17.40
CA GLY A 378 -21.19 -11.52 18.03
C GLY A 378 -22.03 -12.54 17.25
N LEU A 379 -22.17 -12.35 15.93
CA LEU A 379 -22.97 -13.22 15.06
C LEU A 379 -22.19 -14.48 14.66
N VAL A 380 -21.95 -15.37 15.62
CA VAL A 380 -21.11 -16.57 15.44
C VAL A 380 -21.64 -17.48 14.32
N LYS A 381 -22.95 -17.73 14.29
CA LYS A 381 -23.56 -18.66 13.33
C LYS A 381 -23.44 -18.12 11.91
N GLU A 382 -23.77 -16.84 11.73
CA GLU A 382 -23.65 -16.13 10.46
C GLU A 382 -22.19 -16.05 10.02
N GLY A 383 -21.26 -15.79 10.95
CA GLY A 383 -19.81 -15.79 10.67
C GLY A 383 -19.34 -17.12 10.08
N TRP A 384 -19.72 -18.26 10.70
CA TRP A 384 -19.43 -19.58 10.15
C TRP A 384 -20.11 -19.82 8.79
N SER A 385 -21.36 -19.38 8.64
CA SER A 385 -22.09 -19.49 7.36
C SER A 385 -21.32 -18.78 6.24
N PHE A 386 -20.91 -17.53 6.46
CA PHE A 386 -20.16 -16.77 5.46
C PHE A 386 -18.76 -17.33 5.23
N PHE A 387 -18.06 -17.75 6.28
CA PHE A 387 -16.73 -18.33 6.16
C PHE A 387 -16.71 -19.61 5.31
N ASN A 388 -17.73 -20.46 5.44
CA ASN A 388 -17.87 -21.65 4.60
C ASN A 388 -18.34 -21.30 3.19
N ALA A 389 -19.31 -20.38 3.05
CA ALA A 389 -19.82 -19.93 1.76
C ALA A 389 -18.70 -19.36 0.85
N MET A 390 -17.67 -18.73 1.41
CA MET A 390 -16.49 -18.27 0.65
C MET A 390 -15.95 -19.36 -0.28
N ARG A 391 -15.73 -20.57 0.26
CA ARG A 391 -15.23 -21.69 -0.51
C ARG A 391 -16.34 -22.34 -1.34
N ASP A 392 -17.47 -22.60 -0.69
CA ASP A 392 -18.49 -23.49 -1.23
C ASP A 392 -19.36 -22.81 -2.31
N GLU A 393 -19.53 -21.49 -2.25
CA GLU A 393 -20.38 -20.70 -3.18
C GLU A 393 -19.58 -19.72 -4.05
N TYR A 394 -18.48 -19.15 -3.54
CA TYR A 394 -17.75 -18.06 -4.23
C TYR A 394 -16.40 -18.49 -4.83
N ASP A 395 -15.94 -19.72 -4.55
CA ASP A 395 -14.63 -20.25 -4.98
C ASP A 395 -13.46 -19.37 -4.50
N ILE A 396 -13.56 -18.89 -3.25
CA ILE A 396 -12.57 -18.06 -2.59
C ILE A 396 -11.95 -18.86 -1.44
N GLU A 397 -10.68 -19.22 -1.58
CA GLU A 397 -9.93 -19.86 -0.50
C GLU A 397 -9.67 -18.87 0.65
N PRO A 398 -9.96 -19.24 1.90
CA PRO A 398 -9.66 -18.41 3.06
C PRO A 398 -8.16 -18.07 3.16
N LYS A 399 -7.91 -16.80 3.47
CA LYS A 399 -6.59 -16.20 3.73
C LYS A 399 -6.44 -15.84 5.20
N ILE A 400 -5.23 -15.49 5.61
CA ILE A 400 -4.88 -15.20 7.00
C ILE A 400 -5.79 -14.13 7.65
N GLU A 401 -6.22 -13.13 6.87
CA GLU A 401 -7.12 -12.07 7.31
C GLU A 401 -8.52 -12.58 7.65
N HIS A 402 -9.01 -13.58 6.90
CA HIS A 402 -10.32 -14.20 7.15
C HIS A 402 -10.29 -15.06 8.41
N TYR A 403 -9.22 -15.85 8.60
CA TYR A 403 -8.99 -16.56 9.85
C TYR A 403 -8.87 -15.59 11.03
N GLY A 404 -8.19 -14.45 10.83
CA GLY A 404 -8.13 -13.34 11.78
C GLY A 404 -9.50 -12.84 12.21
N CYS A 405 -10.41 -12.64 11.26
CA CYS A 405 -11.79 -12.23 11.55
C CYS A 405 -12.53 -13.30 12.36
N MET A 406 -12.39 -14.58 12.00
CA MET A 406 -13.03 -15.69 12.70
C MET A 406 -12.48 -15.89 14.11
N VAL A 407 -11.16 -15.84 14.29
CA VAL A 407 -10.53 -15.92 15.63
C VAL A 407 -10.97 -14.76 16.51
N ASN A 408 -11.08 -13.54 15.96
CA ASN A 408 -11.61 -12.40 16.69
C ASN A 408 -13.11 -12.59 17.05
N LEU A 409 -13.93 -13.15 16.16
CA LEU A 409 -15.34 -13.47 16.43
C LEU A 409 -15.49 -14.52 17.53
N LEU A 410 -14.87 -15.69 17.36
CA LEU A 410 -14.94 -16.81 18.31
C LEU A 410 -14.31 -16.43 19.66
N GLY A 411 -13.19 -15.71 19.61
CA GLY A 411 -12.48 -15.23 20.77
C GLY A 411 -13.31 -14.27 21.64
N ARG A 412 -14.11 -13.37 21.03
CA ARG A 412 -15.05 -12.51 21.77
C ARG A 412 -16.29 -13.23 22.25
N ALA A 413 -16.70 -14.29 21.56
CA ALA A 413 -17.81 -15.15 21.97
C ALA A 413 -17.43 -16.12 23.11
N GLY A 414 -16.16 -16.17 23.52
CA GLY A 414 -15.66 -17.11 24.53
C GLY A 414 -15.46 -18.55 24.03
N GLN A 415 -15.57 -18.79 22.73
CA GLN A 415 -15.37 -20.11 22.11
C GLN A 415 -13.88 -20.34 21.80
N LEU A 416 -13.05 -20.35 22.86
CA LEU A 416 -11.59 -20.38 22.73
C LEU A 416 -11.07 -21.68 22.13
N GLU A 417 -11.63 -22.81 22.51
CA GLU A 417 -11.26 -24.13 21.97
C GLU A 417 -11.54 -24.22 20.47
N GLU A 418 -12.71 -23.74 20.02
CA GLU A 418 -13.04 -23.68 18.58
C GLU A 418 -12.08 -22.76 17.82
N ALA A 419 -11.75 -21.60 18.40
CA ALA A 419 -10.80 -20.66 17.79
C ALA A 419 -9.39 -21.27 17.69
N TYR A 420 -8.94 -21.99 18.71
CA TYR A 420 -7.64 -22.65 18.73
C TYR A 420 -7.56 -23.79 17.70
N GLU A 421 -8.60 -24.61 17.59
CA GLU A 421 -8.68 -25.66 16.58
C GLU A 421 -8.77 -25.08 15.16
N LEU A 422 -9.45 -23.96 14.96
CA LEU A 422 -9.48 -23.27 13.67
C LEU A 422 -8.07 -22.87 13.23
N VAL A 423 -7.26 -22.28 14.12
CA VAL A 423 -5.88 -21.86 13.82
C VAL A 423 -4.99 -23.07 13.51
N LYS A 424 -5.13 -24.16 14.26
CA LYS A 424 -4.35 -25.39 14.03
C LYS A 424 -4.62 -26.05 12.69
N ASN A 425 -5.87 -26.00 12.23
CA ASN A 425 -6.31 -26.68 11.01
C ASN A 425 -6.17 -25.79 9.74
N MET A 426 -5.50 -24.64 9.85
CA MET A 426 -5.23 -23.78 8.71
C MET A 426 -4.33 -24.46 7.68
N LYS A 427 -4.61 -24.23 6.39
CA LYS A 427 -3.76 -24.70 5.28
C LYS A 427 -2.44 -23.91 5.13
N MET A 428 -2.22 -22.90 5.97
CA MET A 428 -1.10 -21.96 5.91
C MET A 428 -0.56 -21.69 7.31
N GLU A 429 0.70 -21.27 7.41
CA GLU A 429 1.30 -20.95 8.69
C GLU A 429 0.61 -19.74 9.34
N PRO A 430 0.14 -19.87 10.59
CA PRO A 430 -0.43 -18.76 11.34
C PRO A 430 0.60 -17.66 11.61
N ASP A 431 0.22 -16.40 11.43
CA ASP A 431 1.08 -15.26 11.71
C ASP A 431 1.03 -14.87 13.21
N PRO A 432 1.99 -14.05 13.67
CA PRO A 432 2.00 -13.58 15.05
C PRO A 432 0.74 -12.80 15.47
N VAL A 433 0.06 -12.17 14.50
CA VAL A 433 -1.13 -11.34 14.76
C VAL A 433 -2.32 -12.22 15.12
N LEU A 434 -2.52 -13.33 14.41
CA LEU A 434 -3.57 -14.30 14.65
C LEU A 434 -3.44 -14.94 16.04
N TRP A 435 -2.24 -15.39 16.40
CA TRP A 435 -1.96 -15.91 17.74
C TRP A 435 -2.13 -14.84 18.81
N GLY A 436 -1.70 -13.60 18.54
CA GLY A 436 -1.90 -12.47 19.43
C GLY A 436 -3.39 -12.18 19.69
N ALA A 437 -4.25 -12.31 18.68
CA ALA A 437 -5.69 -12.16 18.82
C ALA A 437 -6.29 -13.24 19.73
N LEU A 438 -5.92 -14.50 19.51
CA LEU A 438 -6.38 -15.62 20.34
C LEU A 438 -5.86 -15.53 21.79
N LEU A 439 -4.61 -15.15 21.97
CA LEU A 439 -4.02 -14.88 23.29
C LEU A 439 -4.76 -13.74 24.02
N GLY A 440 -5.12 -12.68 23.29
CA GLY A 440 -5.95 -11.60 23.80
C GLY A 440 -7.33 -12.08 24.27
N ALA A 441 -7.95 -13.00 23.53
CA ALA A 441 -9.21 -13.63 23.89
C ALA A 441 -9.08 -14.55 25.13
N CYS A 442 -7.99 -15.33 25.23
CA CYS A 442 -7.68 -16.13 26.41
C CYS A 442 -7.61 -15.27 27.67
N ARG A 443 -6.97 -14.09 27.57
CA ARG A 443 -6.95 -13.10 28.65
C ARG A 443 -8.35 -12.60 29.01
N LEU A 444 -9.13 -12.23 28.00
CA LEU A 444 -10.48 -11.67 28.19
C LEU A 444 -11.40 -12.63 28.96
N HIS A 445 -11.30 -13.93 28.67
CA HIS A 445 -12.13 -14.96 29.30
C HIS A 445 -11.44 -15.69 30.46
N GLY A 446 -10.24 -15.26 30.88
CA GLY A 446 -9.52 -15.86 32.00
C GLY A 446 -9.00 -17.29 31.75
N ASN A 447 -8.91 -17.74 30.50
CA ASN A 447 -8.34 -19.06 30.16
C ASN A 447 -6.81 -18.96 30.10
N LEU A 448 -6.21 -18.89 31.27
CA LEU A 448 -4.78 -18.65 31.42
C LEU A 448 -3.92 -19.86 30.99
N ASP A 449 -4.48 -21.06 30.91
CA ASP A 449 -3.75 -22.28 30.54
C ASP A 449 -3.59 -22.41 29.03
N MET A 450 -4.64 -22.09 28.25
CA MET A 450 -4.52 -21.98 26.80
C MET A 450 -3.58 -20.82 26.42
N GLY A 451 -3.70 -19.69 27.11
CA GLY A 451 -2.83 -18.54 26.89
C GLY A 451 -1.34 -18.86 27.09
N GLU A 452 -1.02 -19.65 28.12
CA GLU A 452 0.35 -20.12 28.39
C GLU A 452 0.87 -21.09 27.32
N LYS A 453 0.05 -22.03 26.85
CA LYS A 453 0.42 -22.92 25.73
C LYS A 453 0.73 -22.13 24.45
N ILE A 454 -0.08 -21.13 24.14
CA ILE A 454 0.13 -20.24 22.98
C ILE A 454 1.41 -19.43 23.17
N ALA A 455 1.67 -18.95 24.39
CA ALA A 455 2.89 -18.22 24.75
C ALA A 455 4.17 -19.00 24.47
N GLU A 456 4.24 -20.22 25.00
CA GLU A 456 5.42 -21.08 24.86
C GLU A 456 5.68 -21.42 23.39
N SER A 457 4.62 -21.68 22.63
CA SER A 457 4.72 -21.92 21.19
C SER A 457 5.29 -20.71 20.44
N LEU A 458 4.79 -19.50 20.72
CA LEU A 458 5.24 -18.27 20.05
C LEU A 458 6.70 -17.92 20.34
N VAL A 459 7.13 -18.09 21.60
CA VAL A 459 8.53 -17.87 21.99
C VAL A 459 9.42 -18.92 21.35
N GLY A 460 9.01 -20.19 21.34
CA GLY A 460 9.77 -21.29 20.75
C GLY A 460 10.02 -21.15 19.23
N HIS A 461 9.10 -20.51 18.50
CA HIS A 461 9.24 -20.28 17.06
C HIS A 461 9.83 -18.91 16.71
N ASN A 462 10.25 -18.12 17.71
CA ASN A 462 10.73 -16.74 17.53
C ASN A 462 9.74 -15.82 16.78
N LEU A 463 8.44 -16.05 16.98
CA LEU A 463 7.36 -15.31 16.31
C LEU A 463 6.83 -14.14 17.16
N ALA A 464 7.51 -13.78 18.25
CA ALA A 464 7.01 -12.81 19.21
C ALA A 464 7.31 -11.36 18.77
N ASN A 465 6.28 -10.60 18.39
CA ASN A 465 6.37 -9.16 18.20
C ASN A 465 6.12 -8.40 19.52
N SER A 466 6.26 -7.07 19.50
CA SER A 466 6.01 -6.20 20.67
C SER A 466 4.66 -6.42 21.34
N GLY A 467 3.59 -6.47 20.55
CA GLY A 467 2.23 -6.65 21.05
C GLY A 467 2.03 -8.00 21.73
N THR A 468 2.56 -9.07 21.12
CA THR A 468 2.50 -10.43 21.65
C THR A 468 3.29 -10.54 22.95
N CYS A 469 4.52 -10.03 23.03
CA CYS A 469 5.31 -10.01 24.26
C CYS A 469 4.60 -9.25 25.40
N ILE A 470 3.99 -8.10 25.10
CA ILE A 470 3.23 -7.34 26.10
C ILE A 470 2.03 -8.14 26.60
N LEU A 471 1.27 -8.79 25.71
CA LEU A 471 0.15 -9.65 26.09
C LEU A 471 0.61 -10.83 26.97
N LEU A 472 1.75 -11.45 26.65
CA LEU A 472 2.34 -12.52 27.45
C LEU A 472 2.77 -12.06 28.83
N SER A 473 3.47 -10.93 28.89
CA SER A 473 3.87 -10.31 30.16
C SER A 473 2.63 -10.02 31.03
N ASN A 474 1.57 -9.48 30.43
CA ASN A 474 0.31 -9.20 31.12
C ASN A 474 -0.39 -10.48 31.62
N MET A 475 -0.36 -11.57 30.84
CA MET A 475 -0.93 -12.86 31.25
C MET A 475 -0.20 -13.46 32.44
N TYR A 476 1.13 -13.43 32.43
CA TYR A 476 1.93 -13.88 33.57
C TYR A 476 1.70 -13.00 34.80
N ALA A 477 1.60 -11.69 34.64
CA ALA A 477 1.29 -10.77 35.72
C ALA A 477 -0.09 -11.07 36.34
N ALA A 478 -1.11 -11.35 35.51
CA ALA A 478 -2.45 -11.72 35.99
C ALA A 478 -2.46 -13.05 36.77
N LYS A 479 -1.58 -14.02 36.43
CA LYS A 479 -1.36 -15.26 37.19
C LYS A 479 -0.50 -15.06 38.45
N GLY A 480 0.06 -13.86 38.69
CA GLY A 480 1.06 -13.64 39.74
C GLY A 480 2.43 -14.27 39.47
N ASN A 481 2.68 -14.73 38.24
CA ASN A 481 3.94 -15.34 37.81
C ASN A 481 4.97 -14.26 37.43
N TRP A 482 5.54 -13.61 38.43
CA TRP A 482 6.53 -12.54 38.23
C TRP A 482 7.84 -13.01 37.57
N GLU A 483 8.17 -14.29 37.70
CA GLU A 483 9.31 -14.89 37.00
C GLU A 483 9.07 -14.90 35.48
N GLY A 484 7.88 -15.33 35.04
CA GLY A 484 7.47 -15.27 33.63
C GLY A 484 7.46 -13.84 33.08
N VAL A 485 6.99 -12.87 33.87
CA VAL A 485 7.06 -11.43 33.52
C VAL A 485 8.50 -11.00 33.29
N ALA A 486 9.43 -11.38 34.18
CA ALA A 486 10.84 -11.05 34.06
C ALA A 486 11.47 -11.69 32.80
N ARG A 487 11.18 -12.97 32.54
CA ARG A 487 11.66 -13.66 31.32
C ARG A 487 11.24 -12.95 30.04
N ILE A 488 9.98 -12.55 29.93
CA ILE A 488 9.47 -11.83 28.75
C ILE A 488 10.11 -10.44 28.61
N ARG A 489 10.32 -9.71 29.72
CA ARG A 489 11.01 -8.41 29.68
C ARG A 489 12.46 -8.52 29.20
N THR A 490 13.17 -9.58 29.61
CA THR A 490 14.51 -9.88 29.11
C THR A 490 14.48 -10.18 27.62
N LEU A 491 13.55 -11.04 27.17
CA LEU A 491 13.38 -11.34 25.75
C LEU A 491 13.11 -10.08 24.91
N MET A 492 12.25 -9.17 25.39
CA MET A 492 11.98 -7.90 24.72
C MET A 492 13.24 -7.03 24.58
N LYS A 493 14.05 -6.98 25.64
CA LYS A 493 15.30 -6.21 25.65
C LYS A 493 16.33 -6.78 24.68
N ASP A 494 16.52 -8.10 24.70
CA ASP A 494 17.52 -8.79 23.87
C ASP A 494 17.12 -8.77 22.38
N SER A 495 15.82 -8.77 22.10
CA SER A 495 15.28 -8.70 20.73
C SER A 495 15.12 -7.26 20.21
N GLY A 496 15.49 -6.24 20.99
CA GLY A 496 15.33 -4.82 20.61
C GLY A 496 13.88 -4.35 20.49
N VAL A 497 12.92 -5.12 21.02
CA VAL A 497 11.48 -4.87 20.87
C VAL A 497 11.04 -3.80 21.87
N GLN A 498 10.67 -2.62 21.38
CA GLN A 498 10.19 -1.52 22.22
C GLN A 498 8.67 -1.58 22.45
N LYS A 499 8.24 -1.22 23.65
CA LYS A 499 6.82 -1.05 23.99
C LYS A 499 6.31 0.25 23.38
N GLU A 500 5.33 0.15 22.49
CA GLU A 500 4.61 1.31 21.97
C GLU A 500 3.79 1.96 23.10
N PRO A 501 3.98 3.26 23.40
CA PRO A 501 3.18 3.94 24.42
C PRO A 501 1.75 4.16 23.92
N GLY A 502 0.79 4.09 24.84
CA GLY A 502 -0.60 4.46 24.52
C GLY A 502 -0.72 5.97 24.36
N CYS A 503 -1.17 6.39 23.18
CA CYS A 503 -1.37 7.78 22.79
C CYS A 503 -2.83 7.98 22.33
N SER A 504 -3.46 9.04 22.84
CA SER A 504 -4.76 9.49 22.34
C SER A 504 -4.60 10.84 21.66
N SER A 505 -5.19 11.00 20.49
CA SER A 505 -5.17 12.24 19.73
C SER A 505 -6.58 12.79 19.48
N ILE A 506 -6.66 14.11 19.32
CA ILE A 506 -7.89 14.85 19.05
C ILE A 506 -7.58 16.01 18.11
N GLU A 507 -8.42 16.21 17.09
CA GLU A 507 -8.31 17.36 16.18
C GLU A 507 -9.18 18.51 16.71
N VAL A 508 -8.56 19.67 16.97
CA VAL A 508 -9.25 20.91 17.34
C VAL A 508 -8.60 22.06 16.58
N ASN A 509 -9.42 22.92 15.94
CA ASN A 509 -8.94 24.08 15.18
C ASN A 509 -7.89 23.73 14.09
N ASN A 510 -8.14 22.68 13.30
CA ASN A 510 -7.27 22.15 12.24
C ASN A 510 -5.87 21.72 12.69
N ARG A 511 -5.72 21.36 13.98
CA ARG A 511 -4.50 20.81 14.55
C ARG A 511 -4.82 19.53 15.30
N VAL A 512 -3.98 18.52 15.11
CA VAL A 512 -4.02 17.28 15.88
C VAL A 512 -3.20 17.50 17.15
N HIS A 513 -3.81 17.24 18.30
CA HIS A 513 -3.20 17.30 19.63
C HIS A 513 -3.07 15.89 20.17
N GLU A 514 -1.87 15.50 20.58
CA GLU A 514 -1.55 14.16 21.08
C GLU A 514 -1.30 14.20 22.58
N PHE A 515 -1.77 13.17 23.28
CA PHE A 515 -1.66 13.03 24.72
C PHE A 515 -1.15 11.64 25.07
N LEU A 516 -0.10 11.60 25.90
CA LEU A 516 0.33 10.40 26.60
C LEU A 516 -0.30 10.37 28.01
N ALA A 517 -0.32 9.20 28.64
CA ALA A 517 -0.77 9.10 30.02
C ALA A 517 0.12 10.00 30.93
N GLY A 518 -0.52 10.86 31.72
CA GLY A 518 0.17 11.83 32.58
C GLY A 518 0.93 12.95 31.85
N ASP A 519 0.60 13.25 30.59
CA ASP A 519 1.33 14.25 29.80
C ASP A 519 1.13 15.70 30.30
N LEU A 520 2.25 16.41 30.50
CA LEU A 520 2.31 17.81 30.91
C LEU A 520 2.87 18.74 29.82
N LYS A 521 3.26 18.22 28.65
CA LYS A 521 3.90 18.99 27.58
C LYS A 521 2.96 19.95 26.87
N HIS A 522 1.65 19.69 26.92
CA HIS A 522 0.67 20.51 26.23
C HIS A 522 0.64 21.95 26.82
N PRO A 523 0.60 23.02 25.99
CA PRO A 523 0.60 24.41 26.48
C PRO A 523 -0.54 24.74 27.47
N LYS A 524 -1.67 24.03 27.34
CA LYS A 524 -2.84 24.14 28.23
C LYS A 524 -2.91 23.07 29.31
N SER A 525 -1.79 22.44 29.68
CA SER A 525 -1.78 21.33 30.66
C SER A 525 -2.51 21.68 31.96
N LYS A 526 -2.32 22.89 32.51
CA LYS A 526 -3.04 23.34 33.72
C LYS A 526 -4.56 23.30 33.57
N GLU A 527 -5.11 23.83 32.47
CA GLU A 527 -6.56 23.83 32.19
C GLU A 527 -7.10 22.41 32.00
N ILE A 528 -6.32 21.54 31.34
CA ILE A 528 -6.68 20.15 31.09
C ILE A 528 -6.80 19.38 32.40
N TYR A 529 -5.84 19.55 33.32
CA TYR A 529 -5.85 18.85 34.60
C TYR A 529 -6.95 19.36 35.55
N LEU A 530 -7.26 20.66 35.52
CA LEU A 530 -8.43 21.19 36.24
C LEU A 530 -9.74 20.55 35.73
N MET A 531 -9.91 20.46 34.40
CA MET A 531 -11.06 19.77 33.82
C MET A 531 -11.05 18.27 34.14
N LEU A 532 -9.88 17.63 34.22
CA LEU A 532 -9.76 16.23 34.61
C LEU A 532 -10.22 15.99 36.06
N GLU A 533 -9.88 16.90 36.98
CA GLU A 533 -10.36 16.87 38.36
C GLU A 533 -11.89 17.01 38.42
N GLU A 534 -12.47 17.94 37.66
CA GLU A 534 -13.93 18.09 37.54
C GLU A 534 -14.59 16.81 36.99
N MET A 535 -14.03 16.25 35.91
CA MET A 535 -14.46 15.00 35.30
C MET A 535 -14.46 13.84 36.29
N ASN A 536 -13.39 13.69 37.08
CA ASN A 536 -13.30 12.67 38.12
C ASN A 536 -14.33 12.90 39.25
N GLY A 537 -14.60 14.17 39.59
CA GLY A 537 -15.69 14.55 40.49
C GLY A 537 -17.06 14.10 39.97
N TRP A 538 -17.33 14.31 38.67
CA TRP A 538 -18.59 13.88 38.05
C TRP A 538 -18.73 12.35 38.05
N LEU A 539 -17.66 11.61 37.78
CA LEU A 539 -17.65 10.15 37.84
C LEU A 539 -18.01 9.66 39.26
N LYS A 540 -17.35 10.19 40.29
CA LYS A 540 -17.60 9.84 41.70
C LYS A 540 -19.04 10.14 42.10
N ALA A 541 -19.59 11.29 41.70
CA ALA A 541 -20.97 11.66 41.97
C ALA A 541 -22.01 10.72 41.34
N HIS A 542 -21.65 10.03 40.25
CA HIS A 542 -22.52 9.07 39.56
C HIS A 542 -22.23 7.61 39.94
N GLY A 543 -21.50 7.37 41.03
CA GLY A 543 -21.21 6.02 41.55
C GLY A 543 -20.27 5.20 40.66
N TYR A 544 -19.42 5.87 39.87
CA TYR A 544 -18.41 5.19 39.08
C TYR A 544 -17.36 4.52 39.97
N ILE A 545 -17.04 3.26 39.67
CA ILE A 545 -15.99 2.50 40.36
C ILE A 545 -14.88 2.21 39.35
N PRO A 546 -13.64 2.69 39.58
CA PRO A 546 -12.50 2.39 38.71
C PRO A 546 -12.20 0.89 38.66
N GLN A 547 -11.87 0.40 37.47
CA GLN A 547 -11.53 -1.02 37.25
C GLN A 547 -10.02 -1.26 37.46
N THR A 548 -9.61 -1.39 38.73
CA THR A 548 -8.19 -1.49 39.12
C THR A 548 -7.51 -2.79 38.68
N ASP A 549 -8.28 -3.83 38.37
CA ASP A 549 -7.83 -5.13 37.87
C ASP A 549 -7.11 -5.04 36.51
N ILE A 550 -7.38 -3.99 35.73
CA ILE A 550 -6.72 -3.74 34.44
C ILE A 550 -5.27 -3.24 34.63
N VAL A 551 -4.95 -2.66 35.79
CA VAL A 551 -3.61 -2.13 36.07
C VAL A 551 -2.71 -3.27 36.56
N LEU A 552 -2.05 -3.92 35.60
CA LEU A 552 -1.17 -5.08 35.80
C LEU A 552 0.25 -4.67 36.27
N HIS A 553 0.30 -3.73 37.20
CA HIS A 553 1.52 -3.29 37.88
C HIS A 553 1.43 -3.67 39.36
N ASP A 554 2.56 -4.10 39.93
CA ASP A 554 2.69 -4.41 41.35
C ASP A 554 2.76 -3.12 42.18
N ILE A 555 1.63 -2.43 42.27
CA ILE A 555 1.43 -1.15 42.97
C ILE A 555 0.15 -1.23 43.81
N GLY A 556 0.05 -0.40 44.85
CA GLY A 556 -1.14 -0.39 45.72
C GLY A 556 -2.40 0.08 44.99
N ASP A 557 -3.58 -0.33 45.46
CA ASP A 557 -4.86 -0.05 44.79
C ASP A 557 -5.13 1.45 44.61
N LEU A 558 -4.76 2.30 45.58
CA LEU A 558 -4.85 3.75 45.45
C LEU A 558 -3.99 4.29 44.29
N GLN A 559 -2.80 3.72 44.08
CA GLN A 559 -1.92 4.12 42.97
C GLN A 559 -2.45 3.60 41.63
N LYS A 560 -3.11 2.44 41.61
CA LYS A 560 -3.82 1.93 40.42
C LYS A 560 -4.94 2.88 40.02
N GLU A 561 -5.75 3.33 40.99
CA GLU A 561 -6.82 4.32 40.74
C GLU A 561 -6.25 5.63 40.17
N GLN A 562 -5.21 6.18 40.80
CA GLN A 562 -4.55 7.40 40.32
C GLN A 562 -4.00 7.25 38.90
N SER A 563 -3.45 6.08 38.55
CA SER A 563 -2.99 5.80 37.19
C SER A 563 -4.14 5.83 36.17
N LEU A 564 -5.31 5.31 36.54
CA LEU A 564 -6.50 5.30 35.67
C LEU A 564 -7.08 6.70 35.45
N GLU A 565 -6.93 7.61 36.43
CA GLU A 565 -7.39 9.00 36.31
C GLU A 565 -6.65 9.76 35.21
N VAL A 566 -5.37 9.48 34.98
CA VAL A 566 -4.51 10.20 34.03
C VAL A 566 -4.28 9.48 32.70
N HIS A 567 -5.18 8.57 32.32
CA HIS A 567 -5.15 7.93 31.01
C HIS A 567 -5.27 8.95 29.87
N SER A 568 -4.55 8.70 28.78
CA SER A 568 -4.49 9.60 27.60
C SER A 568 -5.88 9.93 27.04
N GLU A 569 -6.81 8.99 27.10
CA GLU A 569 -8.18 9.10 26.61
C GLU A 569 -8.95 10.16 27.40
N LYS A 570 -8.76 10.19 28.73
CA LYS A 570 -9.39 11.18 29.62
C LYS A 570 -8.77 12.55 29.44
N LEU A 571 -7.44 12.63 29.22
CA LEU A 571 -6.77 13.89 28.88
C LEU A 571 -7.25 14.48 27.55
N ALA A 572 -7.35 13.65 26.50
CA ALA A 572 -7.87 14.07 25.21
C ALA A 572 -9.35 14.53 25.31
N LEU A 573 -10.16 13.82 26.10
CA LEU A 573 -11.55 14.21 26.37
C LEU A 573 -11.64 15.52 27.15
N ALA A 574 -10.84 15.70 28.20
CA ALA A 574 -10.76 16.94 28.98
C ALA A 574 -10.40 18.12 28.08
N TYR A 575 -9.37 17.95 27.23
CA TYR A 575 -8.99 18.95 26.25
C TYR A 575 -10.12 19.27 25.25
N GLY A 576 -10.83 18.25 24.78
CA GLY A 576 -11.99 18.39 23.90
C GLY A 576 -13.12 19.19 24.56
N LEU A 577 -13.41 18.95 25.84
CA LEU A 577 -14.45 19.65 26.59
C LEU A 577 -14.13 21.15 26.78
N ILE A 578 -12.89 21.50 27.12
CA ILE A 578 -12.49 22.90 27.32
C ILE A 578 -12.31 23.67 26.00
N SER A 579 -12.01 22.98 24.90
CA SER A 579 -11.60 23.63 23.64
C SER A 579 -12.70 23.68 22.59
N THR A 580 -13.87 23.07 22.83
CA THR A 580 -14.97 23.01 21.86
C THR A 580 -16.30 23.48 22.45
N GLN A 581 -17.14 24.10 21.61
CA GLN A 581 -18.45 24.61 22.00
C GLN A 581 -19.38 23.50 22.54
N HIS A 582 -20.31 23.89 23.41
CA HIS A 582 -21.29 22.96 23.99
C HIS A 582 -22.09 22.25 22.89
N GLY A 583 -22.27 20.93 23.04
CA GLY A 583 -22.98 20.10 22.05
C GLY A 583 -22.14 19.64 20.86
N THR A 584 -20.95 20.21 20.62
CA THR A 584 -20.05 19.75 19.55
C THR A 584 -19.59 18.31 19.84
N PRO A 585 -19.73 17.38 18.88
CA PRO A 585 -19.22 16.03 19.03
C PRO A 585 -17.71 16.00 19.23
N ILE A 586 -17.23 15.22 20.21
CA ILE A 586 -15.80 15.07 20.49
C ILE A 586 -15.29 13.81 19.80
N LYS A 587 -14.20 13.92 19.05
CA LYS A 587 -13.61 12.81 18.29
C LYS A 587 -12.21 12.53 18.79
N ILE A 588 -11.96 11.30 19.23
CA ILE A 588 -10.68 10.87 19.80
C ILE A 588 -10.18 9.66 19.03
N VAL A 589 -8.89 9.63 18.71
CA VAL A 589 -8.23 8.46 18.12
C VAL A 589 -7.22 7.90 19.10
N LYS A 590 -7.28 6.60 19.36
CA LYS A 590 -6.34 5.85 20.20
C LYS A 590 -5.54 4.90 19.32
N ASN A 591 -4.21 4.91 19.45
CA ASN A 591 -3.32 4.00 18.71
C ASN A 591 -3.43 2.53 19.19
N LEU A 592 -3.81 2.34 20.45
CA LEU A 592 -4.04 1.03 21.07
C LEU A 592 -5.54 0.75 21.25
N ARG A 593 -5.88 -0.45 21.74
CA ARG A 593 -7.26 -0.76 22.17
C ARG A 593 -7.60 0.05 23.42
N VAL A 594 -8.79 0.65 23.45
CA VAL A 594 -9.29 1.38 24.62
C VAL A 594 -9.54 0.39 25.76
N CYS A 595 -9.10 0.72 26.97
CA CYS A 595 -9.33 -0.14 28.13
C CYS A 595 -10.79 -0.07 28.61
N SER A 596 -11.23 -1.09 29.35
CA SER A 596 -12.61 -1.18 29.82
C SER A 596 -12.99 -0.07 30.80
N ASP A 597 -12.06 0.41 31.64
CA ASP A 597 -12.23 1.60 32.50
C ASP A 597 -12.55 2.85 31.66
N CYS A 598 -11.69 3.18 30.69
CA CYS A 598 -11.89 4.34 29.83
C CYS A 598 -13.16 4.22 28.99
N HIS A 599 -13.51 3.02 28.52
CA HIS A 599 -14.77 2.79 27.80
C HIS A 599 -15.99 3.06 28.71
N ALA A 600 -16.00 2.53 29.93
CA ALA A 600 -17.06 2.75 30.91
C ALA A 600 -17.17 4.22 31.34
N ALA A 601 -16.04 4.88 31.61
CA ALA A 601 -15.99 6.30 31.94
C ALA A 601 -16.54 7.16 30.79
N THR A 602 -16.15 6.86 29.54
CA THR A 602 -16.59 7.63 28.36
C THR A 602 -18.10 7.49 28.13
N LYS A 603 -18.71 6.33 28.40
CA LYS A 603 -20.17 6.18 28.43
C LYS A 603 -20.79 7.20 29.39
N LEU A 604 -20.33 7.22 30.64
CA LEU A 604 -20.85 8.17 31.63
C LEU A 604 -20.64 9.63 31.22
N PHE A 605 -19.47 9.98 30.69
CA PHE A 605 -19.21 11.33 30.21
C PHE A 605 -20.15 11.75 29.08
N SER A 606 -20.48 10.85 28.14
CA SER A 606 -21.47 11.15 27.10
C SER A 606 -22.86 11.46 27.66
N LYS A 607 -23.23 10.80 28.78
CA LYS A 607 -24.50 11.05 29.49
C LYS A 607 -24.46 12.37 30.27
N ILE A 608 -23.38 12.62 31.00
CA ILE A 608 -23.22 13.78 31.89
C ILE A 608 -23.13 15.08 31.09
N THR A 609 -22.35 15.06 30.00
CA THR A 609 -22.12 16.25 29.16
C THR A 609 -23.17 16.43 28.07
N GLY A 610 -23.99 15.41 27.80
CA GLY A 610 -24.94 15.39 26.69
C GLY A 610 -24.29 15.41 25.31
N ARG A 611 -22.97 15.19 25.20
CA ARG A 611 -22.24 15.22 23.94
C ARG A 611 -22.08 13.82 23.34
N LYS A 612 -22.17 13.72 22.01
CA LYS A 612 -21.71 12.55 21.26
C LYS A 612 -20.19 12.49 21.33
N ILE A 613 -19.64 11.38 21.79
CA ILE A 613 -18.19 11.14 21.79
C ILE A 613 -17.92 9.99 20.83
N VAL A 614 -17.07 10.21 19.83
CA VAL A 614 -16.66 9.18 18.87
C VAL A 614 -15.22 8.84 19.17
N MET A 615 -14.96 7.63 19.63
CA MET A 615 -13.61 7.16 19.93
C MET A 615 -13.23 6.05 18.95
N ARG A 616 -12.19 6.29 18.16
CA ARG A 616 -11.56 5.26 17.35
C ARG A 616 -10.47 4.60 18.18
N ASP A 617 -10.48 3.28 18.26
CA ASP A 617 -9.33 2.51 18.71
C ASP A 617 -8.68 1.77 17.52
N ARG A 618 -7.67 0.94 17.79
CA ARG A 618 -6.96 0.19 16.74
C ARG A 618 -7.89 -0.68 15.86
N ASN A 619 -9.01 -1.15 16.41
CA ASN A 619 -9.84 -2.19 15.82
C ASN A 619 -11.22 -1.69 15.37
N ARG A 620 -11.79 -0.67 16.01
CA ARG A 620 -13.14 -0.18 15.74
C ARG A 620 -13.38 1.25 16.24
N PHE A 621 -14.54 1.78 15.89
CA PHE A 621 -15.11 2.96 16.50
C PHE A 621 -16.13 2.60 17.58
N HIS A 622 -16.17 3.47 18.57
CA HIS A 622 -17.13 3.50 19.66
C HIS A 622 -17.87 4.82 19.59
N HIS A 623 -19.17 4.78 19.30
CA HIS A 623 -20.03 5.96 19.31
C HIS A 623 -20.76 6.01 20.65
N PHE A 624 -20.29 6.87 21.55
CA PHE A 624 -20.90 7.09 22.84
C PHE A 624 -21.95 8.19 22.77
N ALA A 625 -23.17 7.86 23.16
CA ALA A 625 -24.27 8.82 23.25
C ALA A 625 -25.20 8.45 24.40
N ASN A 626 -25.53 9.42 25.25
CA ASN A 626 -26.50 9.27 26.34
C ASN A 626 -26.22 8.08 27.28
N GLY A 627 -24.95 7.73 27.50
CA GLY A 627 -24.58 6.61 28.37
C GLY A 627 -24.52 5.25 27.69
N SER A 628 -24.80 5.18 26.39
CA SER A 628 -24.70 3.97 25.57
C SER A 628 -23.53 4.04 24.60
N CYS A 629 -23.06 2.89 24.11
CA CYS A 629 -22.03 2.79 23.08
C CYS A 629 -22.56 1.96 21.90
N SER A 630 -22.18 2.29 20.66
CA SER A 630 -22.54 1.52 19.46
C SER A 630 -22.04 0.06 19.47
N CYS A 631 -21.12 -0.30 20.36
CA CYS A 631 -20.69 -1.69 20.52
C CYS A 631 -21.68 -2.58 21.30
N GLY A 632 -22.72 -2.00 21.93
CA GLY A 632 -23.68 -2.76 22.75
C GLY A 632 -23.05 -3.46 23.96
N ASP A 633 -21.92 -2.94 24.45
CA ASP A 633 -21.06 -3.57 25.47
C ASP A 633 -20.45 -4.92 25.07
N TYR A 634 -20.54 -5.27 23.78
CA TYR A 634 -19.81 -6.37 23.14
C TYR A 634 -18.51 -5.82 22.52
N TRP A 635 -17.59 -5.33 23.38
CA TRP A 635 -16.36 -4.67 22.93
C TRP A 635 -15.15 -5.59 22.88
#